data_AF-A0A1V2QTT1-F1
#
_entry.id   AF-A0A1V2QTT1-F1
#
_cell.length_a   1.000
_cell.length_b   1.000
_cell.length_c   1.000
_cell.angle_alpha   90.00
_cell.angle_beta   90.00
_cell.angle_gamma   90.00
#
_symmetry.space_group_name_H-M   'P 1'
#
loop_
_entity.id
_entity.type
_entity.pdbx_description
1 polymer ?
#
loop_
_entity_poly.entity_id
_entity_poly.type
_entity_poly.pdbx_seq_one_letter_code
_entity_poly.pdbx_strand_id
1 'polypeptide(L)'
;MRTRENRTISVPATLVRGGTSKCWLFDVADIHGRGASLEDVLVTAFGSRDRSQIDGVGGATSTTSKAAIVAHSYEPGVDIDYTFGQVGVGVERVEWGSNCGNCATAVGLYAIHSGLVRPRGDHTRVRMRNTNSGSRIDAVVATPGSEFVPTGDAVVPGVALPGVAVGLEFIDPVGAGALLPTGRAVDPLGPEDTPATLVDAGAPAALLDAPSVGLTGSESVAEFAQRLPGLLPLRREAAIRMGLSTPEQPVDHAVPKLGVIGPPRDYTTTAGQRVTAAEFDVSVRMVSMHAPHPVIGLTSMVAVAAAATAPGSTVHRYTAAGRRIRIGTAAGVVSAVLDLDTSGRLTGVTLNRSARVIARADIFVPAARSEPAIAR
;
A
#
# COMPACT_ATOMS: atom_id res chain seq x y z
N MET A 1 42.67 20.83 -16.88
CA MET A 1 41.98 19.77 -16.13
C MET A 1 40.62 20.34 -15.69
N ARG A 2 39.58 20.16 -16.51
CA ARG A 2 38.24 20.70 -16.20
C ARG A 2 37.67 19.92 -15.01
N THR A 3 37.39 20.64 -13.93
CA THR A 3 36.61 20.15 -12.79
C THR A 3 35.32 19.53 -13.30
N ARG A 4 35.07 18.25 -13.00
CA ARG A 4 33.79 17.60 -13.29
C ARG A 4 32.71 18.39 -12.54
N GLU A 5 31.85 19.11 -13.26
CA GLU A 5 30.81 19.94 -12.67
C GLU A 5 29.92 19.11 -11.75
N ASN A 6 29.75 19.61 -10.52
CA ASN A 6 28.82 19.11 -9.53
C ASN A 6 27.39 19.43 -10.01
N ARG A 7 26.88 18.67 -10.99
CA ARG A 7 25.56 18.93 -11.58
C ARG A 7 24.47 18.57 -10.58
N THR A 8 23.67 19.54 -10.17
CA THR A 8 22.44 19.31 -9.39
C THR A 8 21.26 19.44 -10.33
N ILE A 9 20.30 18.51 -10.27
CA ILE A 9 19.04 18.59 -11.02
C ILE A 9 17.91 19.03 -10.09
N SER A 10 17.05 19.95 -10.55
CA SER A 10 15.86 20.39 -9.81
C SER A 10 14.64 19.58 -10.25
N VAL A 11 14.08 18.72 -9.40
CA VAL A 11 12.96 17.84 -9.74
C VAL A 11 11.68 18.35 -9.04
N PRO A 12 10.72 18.90 -9.78
CA PRO A 12 9.41 19.27 -9.24
C PRO A 12 8.70 18.06 -8.61
N ALA A 13 8.13 18.26 -7.42
CA ALA A 13 7.38 17.23 -6.72
C ALA A 13 6.29 17.84 -5.84
N THR A 14 5.25 17.06 -5.57
CA THR A 14 4.18 17.41 -4.64
C THR A 14 4.12 16.41 -3.49
N LEU A 15 4.24 16.90 -2.26
CA LEU A 15 4.03 16.10 -1.07
C LEU A 15 2.54 16.04 -0.76
N VAL A 16 1.98 14.85 -0.79
CA VAL A 16 0.56 14.61 -0.49
C VAL A 16 0.44 13.58 0.62
N ARG A 17 -0.39 13.87 1.63
CA ARG A 17 -0.87 12.85 2.56
C ARG A 17 -1.99 12.09 1.88
N GLY A 18 -1.86 10.77 1.77
CA GLY A 18 -2.96 9.88 1.38
C GLY A 18 -3.21 8.88 2.49
N GLY A 19 -4.39 8.92 3.10
CA GLY A 19 -4.68 8.17 4.32
C GLY A 19 -3.63 8.42 5.40
N THR A 20 -2.96 7.36 5.86
CA THR A 20 -1.95 7.38 6.93
C THR A 20 -0.50 7.41 6.42
N SER A 21 -0.26 7.78 5.15
CA SER A 21 1.09 7.92 4.60
C SER A 21 1.32 9.27 3.93
N LYS A 22 2.59 9.71 3.90
CA LYS A 22 3.04 10.82 3.06
C LYS A 22 3.70 10.25 1.82
N CYS A 23 3.31 10.73 0.64
CA CYS A 23 3.87 10.31 -0.64
C CYS A 23 4.35 11.53 -1.40
N TRP A 24 5.59 11.49 -1.90
CA TRP A 24 6.08 12.45 -2.88
C TRP A 24 5.63 12.01 -4.26
N LEU A 25 4.92 12.88 -4.96
CA LEU A 25 4.34 12.61 -6.26
C LEU A 25 5.04 13.44 -7.32
N PHE A 26 5.39 12.79 -8.41
CA PHE A 26 6.19 13.34 -9.48
C PHE A 26 5.46 13.15 -10.80
N ASP A 27 5.45 14.16 -11.66
CA ASP A 27 5.10 13.97 -13.05
C ASP A 27 6.27 13.25 -13.74
N VAL A 28 5.97 12.22 -14.53
CA VAL A 28 6.99 11.50 -15.30
C VAL A 28 7.78 12.44 -16.23
N ALA A 29 7.13 13.48 -16.77
CA ALA A 29 7.75 14.46 -17.65
C ALA A 29 8.78 15.32 -16.92
N ASP A 30 8.62 15.52 -15.61
CA ASP A 30 9.53 16.31 -14.78
C ASP A 30 10.78 15.53 -14.38
N ILE A 31 10.71 14.19 -14.38
CA ILE A 31 11.82 13.28 -14.10
C ILE A 31 12.59 12.92 -15.39
N HIS A 32 11.87 12.56 -16.46
CA HIS A 32 12.49 12.12 -17.71
C HIS A 32 13.23 13.27 -18.43
N GLY A 33 14.36 12.97 -19.07
CA GLY A 33 15.18 13.96 -19.80
C GLY A 33 16.38 14.51 -19.04
N ARG A 34 16.65 14.02 -17.82
CA ARG A 34 17.74 14.54 -16.95
C ARG A 34 19.01 13.66 -16.87
N GLY A 35 19.05 12.56 -17.64
CA GLY A 35 20.25 11.73 -17.81
C GLY A 35 20.62 10.80 -16.65
N ALA A 36 19.78 10.70 -15.62
CA ALA A 36 19.92 9.78 -14.48
C ALA A 36 18.79 8.75 -14.49
N SER A 37 19.03 7.56 -13.93
CA SER A 37 17.96 6.57 -13.75
C SER A 37 16.93 7.07 -12.73
N LEU A 38 15.66 6.67 -12.88
CA LEU A 38 14.61 7.02 -11.91
C LEU A 38 14.96 6.56 -10.49
N GLU A 39 15.56 5.37 -10.35
CA GLU A 39 15.98 4.84 -9.06
C GLU A 39 17.05 5.73 -8.40
N ASP A 40 18.08 6.14 -9.14
CA ASP A 40 19.14 7.01 -8.61
C ASP A 40 18.59 8.35 -8.13
N VAL A 41 17.66 8.92 -8.91
CA VAL A 41 16.98 10.17 -8.56
C VAL A 41 16.22 10.01 -7.24
N LEU A 42 15.43 8.95 -7.08
CA LEU A 42 14.65 8.73 -5.87
C LEU A 42 15.53 8.38 -4.66
N VAL A 43 16.52 7.50 -4.82
CA VAL A 43 17.46 7.14 -3.75
C VAL A 43 18.12 8.39 -3.18
N THR A 44 18.56 9.29 -4.06
CA THR A 44 19.26 10.52 -3.69
C THR A 44 18.29 11.57 -3.15
N ALA A 45 17.15 11.81 -3.81
CA ALA A 45 16.13 12.76 -3.36
C ALA A 45 15.64 12.46 -1.93
N PHE A 46 15.50 11.18 -1.58
CA PHE A 46 15.03 10.76 -0.26
C PHE A 46 16.14 10.64 0.79
N GLY A 47 17.42 10.79 0.43
CA GLY A 47 18.52 10.59 1.37
C GLY A 47 18.63 9.15 1.87
N SER A 48 18.27 8.18 1.02
CA SER A 48 18.00 6.78 1.40
C SER A 48 19.19 6.03 2.03
N ARG A 49 20.41 6.49 1.73
CA ARG A 49 21.67 6.00 2.32
C ARG A 49 21.71 6.15 3.84
N ASP A 50 21.11 7.22 4.33
CA ASP A 50 21.09 7.56 5.73
C ASP A 50 19.81 7.04 6.39
N ARG A 51 19.95 6.40 7.56
CA ARG A 51 18.82 5.95 8.37
C ARG A 51 17.97 7.12 8.85
N SER A 52 18.57 8.28 9.05
CA SER A 52 17.83 9.50 9.44
C SER A 52 17.26 10.26 8.24
N GLN A 53 17.68 9.90 7.01
CA GLN A 53 17.30 10.59 5.76
C GLN A 53 17.52 12.10 5.83
N ILE A 54 18.52 12.57 6.60
CA ILE A 54 18.67 14.00 6.95
C ILE A 54 18.97 14.88 5.73
N ASP A 55 19.63 14.32 4.72
CA ASP A 55 20.02 14.99 3.48
C ASP A 55 19.03 14.69 2.33
N GLY A 56 17.76 14.52 2.66
CA GLY A 56 16.72 14.22 1.68
C GLY A 56 15.31 14.50 2.19
N VAL A 57 14.33 14.22 1.32
CA VAL A 57 12.90 14.48 1.62
C VAL A 57 12.20 13.33 2.33
N GLY A 58 12.92 12.23 2.58
CA GLY A 58 12.42 11.07 3.29
C GLY A 58 12.18 11.38 4.78
N GLY A 59 11.19 10.73 5.39
CA GLY A 59 10.85 10.95 6.80
C GLY A 59 11.37 9.87 7.76
N ALA A 60 12.36 9.08 7.37
CA ALA A 60 12.98 7.99 8.14
C ALA A 60 12.02 6.86 8.61
N THR A 61 10.86 6.71 7.95
CA THR A 61 9.91 5.62 8.22
C THR A 61 9.33 5.09 6.92
N SER A 62 8.84 3.85 6.94
CA SER A 62 8.22 3.23 5.75
C SER A 62 7.01 4.02 5.25
N THR A 63 6.23 4.67 6.13
CA THR A 63 5.03 5.47 5.78
C THR A 63 5.34 6.88 5.28
N THR A 64 6.60 7.32 5.36
CA THR A 64 7.05 8.66 4.95
C THR A 64 8.23 8.64 3.97
N SER A 65 8.65 7.46 3.51
CA SER A 65 9.69 7.26 2.49
C SER A 65 9.08 6.60 1.25
N LYS A 66 8.13 7.31 0.61
CA LYS A 66 7.30 6.79 -0.48
C LYS A 66 7.24 7.75 -1.65
N ALA A 67 7.41 7.23 -2.86
CA ALA A 67 7.27 7.97 -4.10
C ALA A 67 6.16 7.39 -4.98
N ALA A 68 5.52 8.23 -5.79
CA ALA A 68 4.76 7.77 -6.95
C ALA A 68 5.04 8.65 -8.17
N ILE A 69 5.27 8.00 -9.30
CA ILE A 69 5.51 8.63 -10.59
C ILE A 69 4.21 8.54 -11.37
N VAL A 70 3.69 9.67 -11.83
CA VAL A 70 2.36 9.79 -12.43
C VAL A 70 2.50 10.32 -13.85
N ALA A 71 1.69 9.78 -14.75
CA ALA A 71 1.64 10.19 -16.15
C ALA A 71 0.21 10.10 -16.68
N HIS A 72 -0.09 10.83 -17.76
CA HIS A 72 -1.27 10.49 -18.57
C HIS A 72 -1.16 9.06 -19.08
N SER A 73 -2.26 8.32 -19.01
CA SER A 73 -2.30 6.97 -19.58
C SER A 73 -2.59 7.02 -21.07
N TYR A 74 -2.01 6.06 -21.81
CA TYR A 74 -2.40 5.77 -23.20
C TYR A 74 -3.40 4.62 -23.29
N GLU A 75 -3.71 3.97 -22.16
CA GLU A 75 -4.66 2.86 -22.08
C GLU A 75 -6.11 3.40 -22.21
N PRO A 76 -6.93 2.86 -23.14
CA PRO A 76 -8.32 3.28 -23.27
C PRO A 76 -9.12 3.13 -21.96
N GLY A 77 -9.79 4.20 -21.56
CA GLY A 77 -10.62 4.23 -20.36
C GLY A 77 -9.84 4.43 -19.04
N VAL A 78 -8.53 4.69 -19.10
CA VAL A 78 -7.71 5.08 -17.97
C VAL A 78 -7.28 6.54 -18.16
N ASP A 79 -7.40 7.36 -17.11
CA ASP A 79 -7.01 8.77 -17.15
C ASP A 79 -5.49 8.91 -16.94
N ILE A 80 -4.96 8.20 -15.94
CA ILE A 80 -3.54 8.26 -15.55
C ILE A 80 -2.94 6.89 -15.25
N ASP A 81 -1.66 6.75 -15.58
CA ASP A 81 -0.81 5.67 -15.11
C ASP A 81 0.00 6.15 -13.91
N TYR A 82 0.25 5.26 -12.94
CA TYR A 82 1.18 5.56 -11.87
C TYR A 82 2.03 4.36 -11.44
N THR A 83 3.30 4.64 -11.15
CA THR A 83 4.26 3.69 -10.59
C THR A 83 4.56 4.07 -9.14
N PHE A 84 4.29 3.18 -8.20
CA PHE A 84 4.67 3.34 -6.79
C PHE A 84 6.08 2.82 -6.54
N GLY A 85 6.88 3.57 -5.77
CA GLY A 85 8.17 3.13 -5.27
C GLY A 85 8.25 3.28 -3.76
N GLN A 86 8.53 2.17 -3.06
CA GLN A 86 8.90 2.22 -1.64
C GLN A 86 10.39 2.50 -1.56
N VAL A 87 10.76 3.70 -1.09
CA VAL A 87 12.16 4.12 -1.05
C VAL A 87 12.78 3.66 0.27
N GLY A 88 13.93 2.99 0.18
CA GLY A 88 14.65 2.43 1.33
C GLY A 88 15.04 3.48 2.38
N VAL A 89 15.12 3.05 3.65
CA VAL A 89 15.63 3.86 4.76
C VAL A 89 16.91 3.21 5.29
N GLY A 90 18.05 3.87 5.13
CA GLY A 90 19.37 3.31 5.40
C GLY A 90 19.84 2.26 4.38
N VAL A 91 19.20 2.18 3.21
CA VAL A 91 19.55 1.26 2.10
C VAL A 91 19.34 1.95 0.75
N GLU A 92 20.27 1.74 -0.18
CA GLU A 92 20.28 2.35 -1.52
C GLU A 92 19.45 1.53 -2.52
N ARG A 93 18.13 1.51 -2.33
CA ARG A 93 17.23 0.79 -3.24
C ARG A 93 15.83 1.38 -3.21
N VAL A 94 15.15 1.32 -4.34
CA VAL A 94 13.69 1.48 -4.42
C VAL A 94 13.05 0.14 -4.70
N GLU A 95 12.03 -0.21 -3.93
CA GLU A 95 11.26 -1.42 -4.13
C GLU A 95 10.00 -1.11 -4.95
N TRP A 96 9.90 -1.80 -6.09
CA TRP A 96 8.87 -1.60 -7.11
C TRP A 96 7.84 -2.74 -7.14
N GLY A 97 8.02 -3.79 -6.34
CA GLY A 97 7.27 -5.06 -6.44
C GLY A 97 5.82 -5.01 -5.95
N SER A 98 5.30 -3.85 -5.55
CA SER A 98 3.94 -3.76 -5.02
C SER A 98 3.31 -2.40 -5.26
N ASN A 99 2.03 -2.28 -4.91
CA ASN A 99 1.28 -1.04 -4.89
C ASN A 99 1.06 -0.58 -3.43
N CYS A 100 0.79 0.71 -3.24
CA CYS A 100 0.43 1.31 -1.96
C CYS A 100 -0.89 2.07 -2.10
N GLY A 101 -1.99 1.51 -1.58
CA GLY A 101 -3.29 2.19 -1.68
C GLY A 101 -3.35 3.55 -0.96
N ASN A 102 -2.51 3.78 0.06
CA ASN A 102 -2.40 5.11 0.68
C ASN A 102 -1.84 6.13 -0.34
N CYS A 103 -0.81 5.74 -1.11
CA CYS A 103 -0.31 6.59 -2.19
C CYS A 103 -1.27 6.65 -3.37
N ALA A 104 -2.01 5.59 -3.70
CA ALA A 104 -3.06 5.66 -4.71
C ALA A 104 -4.14 6.71 -4.37
N THR A 105 -4.50 6.81 -3.08
CA THR A 105 -5.39 7.87 -2.57
C THR A 105 -4.79 9.27 -2.82
N ALA A 106 -3.49 9.42 -2.56
CA ALA A 106 -2.78 10.66 -2.82
C ALA A 106 -2.66 10.99 -4.32
N VAL A 107 -2.43 9.98 -5.16
CA VAL A 107 -2.34 10.09 -6.62
C VAL A 107 -3.67 10.58 -7.20
N GLY A 108 -4.81 10.06 -6.74
CA GLY A 108 -6.13 10.53 -7.17
C GLY A 108 -6.34 12.02 -6.91
N LEU A 109 -6.02 12.50 -5.69
CA LEU A 109 -6.10 13.93 -5.37
C LEU A 109 -5.09 14.75 -6.19
N TYR A 110 -3.88 14.23 -6.35
CA TYR A 110 -2.83 14.88 -7.12
C TYR A 110 -3.19 15.07 -8.58
N ALA A 111 -3.80 14.08 -9.23
CA ALA A 111 -4.19 14.16 -10.64
C ALA A 111 -5.11 15.36 -10.90
N ILE A 112 -6.00 15.66 -9.96
CA ILE A 112 -6.87 16.84 -10.02
C ILE A 112 -6.09 18.11 -9.69
N HIS A 113 -5.28 18.08 -8.62
CA HIS A 113 -4.47 19.22 -8.18
C HIS A 113 -3.48 19.70 -9.25
N SER A 114 -2.83 18.78 -9.98
CA SER A 114 -1.84 19.07 -11.02
C SER A 114 -2.47 19.36 -12.38
N GLY A 115 -3.79 19.22 -12.52
CA GLY A 115 -4.51 19.46 -13.77
C GLY A 115 -4.45 18.32 -14.79
N LEU A 116 -3.91 17.15 -14.43
CA LEU A 116 -3.94 15.94 -15.26
C LEU A 116 -5.39 15.47 -15.48
N VAL A 117 -6.27 15.67 -14.51
CA VAL A 117 -7.71 15.41 -14.63
C VAL A 117 -8.49 16.65 -14.24
N ARG A 118 -9.39 17.10 -15.13
CA ARG A 118 -10.27 18.23 -14.84
C ARG A 118 -11.37 17.81 -13.86
N PRO A 119 -11.65 18.60 -12.81
CA PRO A 119 -12.77 18.32 -11.93
C PRO A 119 -14.12 18.29 -12.69
N ARG A 120 -15.04 17.40 -12.30
CA ARG A 120 -16.37 17.24 -12.90
C ARG A 120 -17.41 16.86 -11.84
N GLY A 121 -18.46 17.66 -11.71
CA GLY A 121 -19.50 17.46 -10.71
C GLY A 121 -18.96 17.56 -9.30
N ASP A 122 -19.77 17.20 -8.30
CA ASP A 122 -19.36 17.27 -6.89
C ASP A 122 -18.36 16.17 -6.48
N HIS A 123 -18.23 15.13 -7.31
CA HIS A 123 -17.26 14.07 -7.15
C HIS A 123 -16.62 13.72 -8.49
N THR A 124 -15.31 13.92 -8.59
CA THR A 124 -14.52 13.58 -9.77
C THR A 124 -13.98 12.17 -9.64
N ARG A 125 -14.31 11.31 -10.59
CA ARG A 125 -13.71 9.98 -10.73
C ARG A 125 -12.43 10.07 -11.55
N VAL A 126 -11.30 9.73 -10.94
CA VAL A 126 -9.99 9.59 -11.58
C VAL A 126 -9.73 8.10 -11.79
N ARG A 127 -9.71 7.65 -13.04
CA ARG A 127 -9.44 6.26 -13.40
C ARG A 127 -7.95 6.03 -13.54
N MET A 128 -7.39 5.19 -12.69
CA MET A 128 -5.95 5.01 -12.58
C MET A 128 -5.55 3.58 -12.90
N ARG A 129 -4.38 3.41 -13.49
CA ARG A 129 -3.73 2.11 -13.61
C ARG A 129 -2.40 2.13 -12.86
N ASN A 130 -2.23 1.19 -11.94
CA ASN A 130 -0.95 0.99 -11.28
C ASN A 130 -0.04 0.15 -12.18
N THR A 131 1.07 0.72 -12.63
CA THR A 131 2.01 0.05 -13.53
C THR A 131 2.84 -1.04 -12.86
N ASN A 132 2.98 -1.04 -11.53
CA ASN A 132 3.68 -2.11 -10.80
C ASN A 132 2.96 -3.45 -10.92
N SER A 133 1.63 -3.43 -10.92
CA SER A 133 0.78 -4.63 -10.81
C SER A 133 -0.22 -4.81 -11.95
N GLY A 134 -0.42 -3.79 -12.79
CA GLY A 134 -1.50 -3.74 -13.77
C GLY A 134 -2.89 -3.42 -13.20
N SER A 135 -3.01 -3.28 -11.86
CA SER A 135 -4.30 -3.07 -11.19
C SER A 135 -4.99 -1.80 -11.66
N ARG A 136 -6.31 -1.88 -11.89
CA ARG A 136 -7.18 -0.73 -12.16
C ARG A 136 -7.81 -0.22 -10.88
N ILE A 137 -7.68 1.07 -10.61
CA ILE A 137 -8.10 1.69 -9.36
C ILE A 137 -8.73 3.04 -9.69
N ASP A 138 -9.95 3.25 -9.23
CA ASP A 138 -10.63 4.53 -9.36
C ASP A 138 -10.51 5.30 -8.04
N ALA A 139 -10.17 6.59 -8.12
CA ALA A 139 -10.26 7.51 -7.00
C ALA A 139 -11.43 8.47 -7.24
N VAL A 140 -12.45 8.38 -6.40
CA VAL A 140 -13.60 9.28 -6.37
C VAL A 140 -13.32 10.39 -5.38
N VAL A 141 -12.87 11.54 -5.90
CA VAL A 141 -12.41 12.69 -5.11
C VAL A 141 -13.52 13.73 -5.00
N ALA A 142 -13.76 14.27 -3.81
CA ALA A 142 -14.68 15.39 -3.63
C ALA A 142 -14.19 16.65 -4.36
N THR A 143 -15.03 17.22 -5.22
CA THR A 143 -14.77 18.40 -6.06
C THR A 143 -16.03 19.28 -6.16
N PRO A 144 -16.59 19.73 -5.03
CA PRO A 144 -17.86 20.47 -5.01
C PRO A 144 -17.84 21.64 -6.00
N GLY A 145 -18.89 21.76 -6.81
CA GLY A 145 -18.97 22.81 -7.84
C GLY A 145 -18.03 22.61 -9.03
N SER A 146 -17.50 21.40 -9.25
CA SER A 146 -16.48 21.11 -10.28
C SER A 146 -15.19 21.91 -10.10
N GLU A 147 -14.78 22.13 -8.85
CA GLU A 147 -13.53 22.80 -8.51
C GLU A 147 -12.63 21.93 -7.63
N PHE A 148 -11.31 22.17 -7.68
CA PHE A 148 -10.38 21.58 -6.73
C PHE A 148 -10.48 22.31 -5.39
N VAL A 149 -10.74 21.56 -4.32
CA VAL A 149 -10.72 22.06 -2.95
C VAL A 149 -9.48 21.54 -2.21
N PRO A 150 -8.64 22.41 -1.60
CA PRO A 150 -7.41 21.99 -0.94
C PRO A 150 -7.63 21.34 0.43
N THR A 151 -8.84 21.49 0.99
CA THR A 151 -9.22 21.03 2.33
C THR A 151 -10.57 20.31 2.28
N GLY A 152 -10.86 19.53 3.33
CA GLY A 152 -12.13 18.85 3.52
C GLY A 152 -12.28 18.43 4.98
N ASP A 153 -13.40 17.80 5.31
CA ASP A 153 -13.80 17.38 6.65
C ASP A 153 -13.66 15.85 6.88
N ALA A 154 -13.19 15.10 5.88
CA ALA A 154 -13.07 13.65 5.98
C ALA A 154 -11.95 13.24 6.93
N VAL A 155 -12.32 12.51 7.98
CA VAL A 155 -11.42 11.97 9.00
C VAL A 155 -11.09 10.51 8.70
N VAL A 156 -9.84 10.11 8.96
CA VAL A 156 -9.38 8.72 8.89
C VAL A 156 -8.65 8.38 10.19
N PRO A 157 -8.89 7.20 10.80
CA PRO A 157 -8.14 6.77 11.98
C PRO A 157 -6.62 6.85 11.77
N GLY A 158 -5.91 7.41 12.77
CA GLY A 158 -4.46 7.60 12.71
C GLY A 158 -3.98 8.92 12.09
N VAL A 159 -4.88 9.87 11.79
CA VAL A 159 -4.54 11.21 11.28
C VAL A 159 -5.23 12.29 12.13
N ALA A 160 -4.47 13.30 12.56
CA ALA A 160 -4.98 14.36 13.43
C ALA A 160 -5.86 15.40 12.71
N LEU A 161 -5.55 15.72 11.45
CA LEU A 161 -6.29 16.73 10.67
C LEU A 161 -7.13 16.06 9.58
N PRO A 162 -8.34 16.58 9.30
CA PRO A 162 -9.17 16.10 8.22
C PRO A 162 -8.55 16.42 6.85
N GLY A 163 -9.13 15.86 5.79
CA GLY A 163 -8.71 16.13 4.42
C GLY A 163 -9.87 16.01 3.44
N VAL A 164 -9.54 16.12 2.16
CA VAL A 164 -10.48 15.89 1.06
C VAL A 164 -10.90 14.43 1.06
N ALA A 165 -12.21 14.17 0.97
CA ALA A 165 -12.75 12.81 0.88
C ALA A 165 -12.30 12.15 -0.43
N VAL A 166 -11.80 10.93 -0.33
CA VAL A 166 -11.41 10.11 -1.49
C VAL A 166 -11.94 8.68 -1.27
N GLY A 167 -12.91 8.27 -2.09
CA GLY A 167 -13.31 6.88 -2.20
C GLY A 167 -12.35 6.16 -3.15
N LEU A 168 -11.59 5.18 -2.64
CA LEU A 168 -10.66 4.41 -3.45
C LEU A 168 -11.29 3.05 -3.79
N GLU A 169 -11.56 2.83 -5.07
CA GLU A 169 -12.23 1.65 -5.60
C GLU A 169 -11.21 0.79 -6.36
N PHE A 170 -10.93 -0.41 -5.88
CA PHE A 170 -10.13 -1.38 -6.61
C PHE A 170 -11.07 -2.15 -7.54
N ILE A 171 -10.89 -1.99 -8.85
CA ILE A 171 -11.75 -2.58 -9.88
C ILE A 171 -11.20 -3.95 -10.25
N ASP A 172 -12.07 -4.97 -10.25
CA ASP A 172 -11.71 -6.38 -10.46
C ASP A 172 -10.41 -6.73 -9.71
N PRO A 173 -10.40 -6.63 -8.37
CA PRO A 173 -9.17 -6.54 -7.58
C PRO A 173 -8.35 -7.83 -7.56
N VAL A 174 -8.87 -8.92 -8.12
CA VAL A 174 -8.17 -10.20 -8.25
C VAL A 174 -7.02 -10.03 -9.23
N GLY A 175 -5.84 -10.54 -8.89
CA GLY A 175 -4.68 -10.51 -9.77
C GLY A 175 -4.91 -11.26 -11.10
N ALA A 176 -3.88 -11.33 -11.94
CA ALA A 176 -4.00 -11.93 -13.28
C ALA A 176 -4.42 -13.41 -13.31
N GLY A 177 -4.39 -14.09 -12.17
CA GLY A 177 -4.82 -15.48 -12.01
C GLY A 177 -6.16 -15.63 -11.29
N ALA A 178 -6.20 -16.56 -10.34
CA ALA A 178 -7.36 -16.80 -9.50
C ALA A 178 -7.22 -16.08 -8.15
N LEU A 179 -8.37 -15.79 -7.51
CA LEU A 179 -8.41 -15.24 -6.15
C LEU A 179 -7.56 -16.06 -5.17
N LEU A 180 -7.59 -17.39 -5.33
CA LEU A 180 -6.80 -18.35 -4.56
C LEU A 180 -5.79 -19.02 -5.52
N PRO A 181 -4.53 -18.55 -5.59
CA PRO A 181 -3.56 -19.05 -6.57
C PRO A 181 -3.29 -20.56 -6.47
N THR A 182 -3.45 -21.15 -5.30
CA THR A 182 -3.29 -22.60 -5.05
C THR A 182 -4.55 -23.41 -5.33
N GLY A 183 -5.68 -22.75 -5.62
CA GLY A 183 -7.01 -23.36 -5.72
C GLY A 183 -7.61 -23.82 -4.39
N ARG A 184 -6.92 -23.60 -3.25
CA ARG A 184 -7.39 -23.99 -1.92
C ARG A 184 -7.83 -22.78 -1.11
N ALA A 185 -8.95 -22.90 -0.40
CA ALA A 185 -9.34 -21.89 0.57
C ALA A 185 -8.32 -21.77 1.72
N VAL A 186 -7.65 -22.88 2.04
CA VAL A 186 -6.67 -22.99 3.13
C VAL A 186 -5.55 -23.93 2.68
N ASP A 187 -4.31 -23.46 2.76
CA ASP A 187 -3.09 -24.23 2.59
C ASP A 187 -2.43 -24.47 3.96
N PRO A 188 -1.91 -25.68 4.23
CA PRO A 188 -1.08 -25.94 5.41
C PRO A 188 0.35 -25.48 5.15
N LEU A 189 0.91 -24.58 5.96
CA LEU A 189 2.28 -24.06 5.80
C LEU A 189 3.18 -24.53 6.95
N GLY A 190 4.46 -24.76 6.65
CA GLY A 190 5.46 -25.18 7.61
C GLY A 190 5.27 -26.62 8.13
N PRO A 191 6.15 -27.07 9.03
CA PRO A 191 6.13 -28.44 9.55
C PRO A 191 4.94 -28.75 10.46
N GLU A 192 4.27 -27.73 10.99
CA GLU A 192 3.10 -27.86 11.86
C GLU A 192 1.77 -27.71 11.10
N ASP A 193 1.81 -27.72 9.76
CA ASP A 193 0.62 -27.55 8.90
C ASP A 193 -0.23 -26.33 9.25
N THR A 194 0.43 -25.20 9.55
CA THR A 194 -0.22 -23.93 9.93
C THR A 194 -1.23 -23.50 8.86
N PRO A 195 -2.54 -23.42 9.18
CA PRO A 195 -3.57 -23.02 8.23
C PRO A 195 -3.39 -21.58 7.74
N ALA A 196 -3.32 -21.40 6.43
CA ALA A 196 -3.18 -20.09 5.79
C ALA A 196 -4.08 -19.98 4.56
N THR A 197 -4.76 -18.85 4.37
CA THR A 197 -5.33 -18.52 3.07
C THR A 197 -4.30 -17.76 2.26
N LEU A 198 -3.98 -18.29 1.07
CA LEU A 198 -3.13 -17.62 0.08
C LEU A 198 -4.04 -16.94 -0.93
N VAL A 199 -4.08 -15.61 -0.90
CA VAL A 199 -5.00 -14.80 -1.69
C VAL A 199 -4.25 -13.83 -2.59
N ASP A 200 -4.71 -13.67 -3.83
CA ASP A 200 -4.18 -12.69 -4.78
C ASP A 200 -5.26 -11.67 -5.15
N ALA A 201 -5.44 -10.67 -4.28
CA ALA A 201 -6.31 -9.54 -4.54
C ALA A 201 -5.74 -8.25 -3.91
N GLY A 202 -5.63 -7.18 -4.71
CA GLY A 202 -4.97 -5.94 -4.33
C GLY A 202 -3.44 -6.08 -4.17
N ALA A 203 -2.99 -6.85 -3.19
CA ALA A 203 -1.62 -7.37 -3.16
C ALA A 203 -1.66 -8.84 -2.71
N PRO A 204 -0.84 -9.73 -3.31
CA PRO A 204 -0.71 -11.10 -2.85
C PRO A 204 -0.47 -11.17 -1.34
N ALA A 205 -1.19 -12.04 -0.62
CA ALA A 205 -1.10 -12.15 0.82
C ALA A 205 -1.24 -13.59 1.33
N ALA A 206 -0.49 -13.90 2.38
CA ALA A 206 -0.62 -15.08 3.22
C ALA A 206 -1.30 -14.69 4.54
N LEU A 207 -2.51 -15.19 4.75
CA LEU A 207 -3.37 -14.85 5.89
C LEU A 207 -3.48 -16.06 6.82
N LEU A 208 -2.60 -16.13 7.81
CA LEU A 208 -2.52 -17.22 8.79
C LEU A 208 -3.70 -17.15 9.77
N ASP A 209 -4.19 -18.31 10.21
CA ASP A 209 -5.09 -18.38 11.36
C ASP A 209 -4.33 -18.00 12.65
N ALA A 210 -4.83 -17.03 13.42
CA ALA A 210 -4.12 -16.53 14.60
C ALA A 210 -4.04 -17.59 15.72
N PRO A 211 -5.13 -18.29 16.10
CA PRO A 211 -5.06 -19.37 17.09
C PRO A 211 -4.04 -20.45 16.75
N SER A 212 -3.92 -20.84 15.48
CA SER A 212 -2.97 -21.90 15.07
C SER A 212 -1.50 -21.53 15.25
N VAL A 213 -1.17 -20.26 15.39
CA VAL A 213 0.19 -19.78 15.69
C VAL A 213 0.33 -19.25 17.12
N GLY A 214 -0.61 -19.57 18.00
CA GLY A 214 -0.60 -19.11 19.40
C GLY A 214 -0.77 -17.60 19.53
N LEU A 215 -1.59 -17.01 18.67
CA LEU A 215 -1.99 -15.61 18.68
C LEU A 215 -3.52 -15.48 18.72
N THR A 216 -3.97 -14.26 18.95
CA THR A 216 -5.39 -13.88 19.00
C THR A 216 -5.79 -12.99 17.83
N GLY A 217 -4.83 -12.33 17.18
CA GLY A 217 -5.06 -11.27 16.20
C GLY A 217 -5.32 -9.91 16.84
N SER A 218 -5.29 -9.82 18.18
CA SER A 218 -5.51 -8.59 18.95
C SER A 218 -4.25 -8.06 19.63
N GLU A 219 -3.08 -8.64 19.36
CA GLU A 219 -1.80 -8.25 19.94
C GLU A 219 -1.50 -6.76 19.74
N SER A 220 -0.79 -6.14 20.68
CA SER A 220 -0.16 -4.85 20.43
C SER A 220 0.91 -4.97 19.33
N VAL A 221 1.32 -3.83 18.77
CA VAL A 221 2.41 -3.77 17.78
C VAL A 221 3.70 -4.40 18.33
N ALA A 222 4.00 -4.18 19.61
CA ALA A 222 5.19 -4.70 20.27
C ALA A 222 5.14 -6.22 20.47
N GLU A 223 4.00 -6.74 20.93
CA GLU A 223 3.81 -8.19 21.09
C GLU A 223 3.86 -8.92 19.74
N PHE A 224 3.22 -8.37 18.70
CA PHE A 224 3.27 -8.96 17.37
C PHE A 224 4.69 -8.91 16.78
N ALA A 225 5.45 -7.83 17.03
CA ALA A 225 6.85 -7.73 16.60
C ALA A 225 7.72 -8.85 17.18
N GLN A 226 7.53 -9.23 18.45
CA GLN A 226 8.28 -10.30 19.09
C GLN A 226 8.01 -11.68 18.47
N ARG A 227 6.81 -11.88 17.92
CA ARG A 227 6.37 -13.16 17.34
C ARG A 227 6.69 -13.28 15.84
N LEU A 228 6.87 -12.14 15.17
CA LEU A 228 7.07 -12.07 13.72
C LEU A 228 8.25 -12.90 13.19
N PRO A 229 9.44 -12.97 13.81
CA PRO A 229 10.55 -13.76 13.28
C PRO A 229 10.19 -15.24 13.04
N GLY A 230 9.35 -15.83 13.89
CA GLY A 230 8.87 -17.20 13.73
C GLY A 230 7.87 -17.40 12.59
N LEU A 231 7.22 -16.34 12.11
CA LEU A 231 6.22 -16.38 11.04
C LEU A 231 6.84 -16.10 9.65
N LEU A 232 8.02 -15.50 9.58
CA LEU A 232 8.70 -15.18 8.32
C LEU A 232 9.02 -16.41 7.45
N PRO A 233 9.41 -17.59 8.00
CA PRO A 233 9.57 -18.80 7.21
C PRO A 233 8.28 -19.21 6.49
N LEU A 234 7.11 -19.09 7.14
CA LEU A 234 5.81 -19.39 6.54
C LEU A 234 5.50 -18.43 5.38
N ARG A 235 5.87 -17.15 5.50
CA ARG A 235 5.75 -16.18 4.40
C ARG A 235 6.58 -16.58 3.18
N ARG A 236 7.82 -17.06 3.41
CA ARG A 236 8.69 -17.53 2.31
C ARG A 236 8.05 -18.71 1.58
N GLU A 237 7.53 -19.68 2.33
CA GLU A 237 6.85 -20.83 1.74
C GLU A 237 5.59 -20.43 0.97
N ALA A 238 4.78 -19.53 1.52
CA ALA A 238 3.62 -18.97 0.84
C ALA A 238 4.01 -18.31 -0.50
N ALA A 239 5.09 -17.53 -0.53
CA ALA A 239 5.57 -16.90 -1.76
C ALA A 239 5.88 -17.92 -2.87
N ILE A 240 6.52 -19.03 -2.50
CA ILE A 240 6.85 -20.12 -3.42
C ILE A 240 5.56 -20.80 -3.92
N ARG A 241 4.63 -21.12 -3.02
CA ARG A 241 3.35 -21.76 -3.38
C ARG A 241 2.46 -20.87 -4.26
N MET A 242 2.55 -19.56 -4.10
CA MET A 242 1.85 -18.58 -4.93
C MET A 242 2.55 -18.33 -6.28
N GLY A 243 3.71 -18.94 -6.54
CA GLY A 243 4.49 -18.73 -7.77
C GLY A 243 5.17 -17.36 -7.86
N LEU A 244 5.30 -16.65 -6.73
CA LEU A 244 5.92 -15.30 -6.67
C LEU A 244 7.45 -15.36 -6.60
N SER A 245 8.02 -16.53 -6.29
CA SER A 245 9.46 -16.78 -6.18
C SER A 245 9.74 -18.27 -6.36
N THR A 246 10.95 -18.63 -6.76
CA THR A 246 11.42 -20.02 -6.67
C THR A 246 12.17 -20.29 -5.35
N PRO A 247 12.39 -21.56 -4.95
CA PRO A 247 13.15 -21.90 -3.75
C PRO A 247 14.58 -21.34 -3.71
N GLU A 248 15.20 -21.16 -4.88
CA GLU A 248 16.56 -20.66 -5.06
C GLU A 248 16.64 -19.12 -5.01
N GLN A 249 15.50 -18.45 -5.19
CA GLN A 249 15.44 -16.99 -5.25
C GLN A 249 15.15 -16.37 -3.87
N PRO A 250 15.70 -15.17 -3.59
CA PRO A 250 15.25 -14.37 -2.46
C PRO A 250 13.80 -13.92 -2.70
N VAL A 251 12.98 -13.97 -1.66
CA VAL A 251 11.60 -13.47 -1.73
C VAL A 251 11.61 -11.96 -1.50
N ASP A 252 11.01 -11.22 -2.43
CA ASP A 252 10.80 -9.77 -2.34
C ASP A 252 10.11 -9.37 -1.02
N HIS A 253 10.50 -8.24 -0.42
CA HIS A 253 10.00 -7.86 0.90
C HIS A 253 8.56 -7.34 0.87
N ALA A 254 8.09 -6.88 -0.29
CA ALA A 254 6.76 -6.32 -0.46
C ALA A 254 5.69 -7.39 -0.63
N VAL A 255 5.94 -8.51 -1.31
CA VAL A 255 4.92 -9.54 -1.57
C VAL A 255 5.44 -10.98 -1.36
N PRO A 256 4.58 -11.93 -0.95
CA PRO A 256 3.22 -11.72 -0.48
C PRO A 256 3.21 -11.05 0.90
N LYS A 257 2.22 -10.20 1.18
CA LYS A 257 2.01 -9.67 2.53
C LYS A 257 1.78 -10.82 3.51
N LEU A 258 2.21 -10.68 4.75
CA LEU A 258 1.94 -11.65 5.81
C LEU A 258 0.97 -11.04 6.82
N GLY A 259 -0.01 -11.81 7.28
CA GLY A 259 -0.88 -11.40 8.37
C GLY A 259 -1.43 -12.56 9.16
N VAL A 260 -1.91 -12.26 10.36
CA VAL A 260 -2.65 -13.19 11.22
C VAL A 260 -4.09 -12.72 11.36
N ILE A 261 -5.02 -13.66 11.27
CA ILE A 261 -6.46 -13.46 11.23
C ILE A 261 -7.09 -14.17 12.41
N GLY A 262 -7.86 -13.45 13.23
CA GLY A 262 -8.49 -14.01 14.41
C GLY A 262 -9.95 -13.59 14.57
N PRO A 263 -10.68 -14.21 15.51
CA PRO A 263 -12.04 -13.81 15.82
C PRO A 263 -12.07 -12.40 16.44
N PRO A 264 -13.21 -11.69 16.36
CA PRO A 264 -13.35 -10.43 17.05
C PRO A 264 -13.23 -10.62 18.58
N ARG A 265 -12.44 -9.75 19.21
CA ARG A 265 -12.17 -9.74 20.65
C ARG A 265 -12.05 -8.30 21.14
N ASP A 266 -12.37 -8.07 22.41
CA ASP A 266 -12.09 -6.79 23.04
C ASP A 266 -10.57 -6.56 23.10
N TYR A 267 -10.12 -5.35 22.75
CA TYR A 267 -8.72 -4.96 22.85
C TYR A 267 -8.59 -3.44 23.07
N THR A 268 -7.37 -3.01 23.40
CA THR A 268 -7.00 -1.60 23.50
C THR A 268 -6.10 -1.23 22.34
N THR A 269 -6.41 -0.14 21.64
CA THR A 269 -5.60 0.34 20.51
C THR A 269 -4.26 0.91 20.99
N THR A 270 -3.34 1.14 20.06
CA THR A 270 -2.08 1.87 20.30
C THR A 270 -2.27 3.27 20.87
N ALA A 271 -3.45 3.88 20.71
CA ALA A 271 -3.81 5.18 21.28
C ALA A 271 -4.52 5.08 22.64
N GLY A 272 -4.63 3.88 23.22
CA GLY A 272 -5.28 3.67 24.53
C GLY A 272 -6.82 3.59 24.46
N GLN A 273 -7.41 3.57 23.26
CA GLN A 273 -8.86 3.46 23.11
C GLN A 273 -9.30 2.01 23.23
N ARG A 274 -10.36 1.75 24.01
CA ARG A 274 -11.00 0.43 24.04
C ARG A 274 -11.82 0.21 22.77
N VAL A 275 -11.67 -0.96 22.16
CA VAL A 275 -12.49 -1.46 21.06
C VAL A 275 -13.11 -2.78 21.51
N THR A 276 -14.42 -2.90 21.34
CA THR A 276 -15.19 -4.09 21.70
C THR A 276 -15.34 -5.05 20.53
N ALA A 277 -15.51 -6.34 20.81
CA ALA A 277 -15.69 -7.37 19.79
C ALA A 277 -16.89 -7.10 18.85
N ALA A 278 -17.92 -6.37 19.31
CA ALA A 278 -19.10 -6.05 18.49
C ALA A 278 -18.84 -4.97 17.41
N GLU A 279 -17.78 -4.18 17.57
CA GLU A 279 -17.47 -3.07 16.66
C GLU A 279 -16.90 -3.52 15.31
N PHE A 280 -16.44 -4.77 15.22
CA PHE A 280 -15.79 -5.29 14.02
C PHE A 280 -16.07 -6.77 13.80
N ASP A 281 -15.73 -7.27 12.61
CA ASP A 281 -16.08 -8.62 12.17
C ASP A 281 -14.89 -9.58 12.26
N VAL A 282 -13.66 -9.08 12.05
CA VAL A 282 -12.44 -9.91 12.07
C VAL A 282 -11.24 -9.15 12.64
N SER A 283 -10.45 -9.82 13.49
CA SER A 283 -9.18 -9.30 14.02
C SER A 283 -8.06 -9.53 13.02
N VAL A 284 -7.25 -8.50 12.74
CA VAL A 284 -6.14 -8.60 11.79
C VAL A 284 -4.89 -7.90 12.34
N ARG A 285 -3.73 -8.57 12.22
CA ARG A 285 -2.41 -7.95 12.32
C ARG A 285 -1.62 -8.25 11.05
N MET A 286 -1.27 -7.19 10.32
CA MET A 286 -0.52 -7.30 9.07
C MET A 286 0.95 -6.92 9.25
N VAL A 287 1.79 -7.44 8.38
CA VAL A 287 3.21 -7.15 8.27
C VAL A 287 3.46 -6.35 7.00
N SER A 288 4.35 -5.36 7.10
CA SER A 288 4.88 -4.62 5.96
C SER A 288 6.38 -4.45 6.16
N MET A 289 7.19 -4.78 5.16
CA MET A 289 8.66 -4.66 5.23
C MET A 289 9.26 -5.39 6.43
N HIS A 290 8.79 -6.62 6.72
CA HIS A 290 9.19 -7.42 7.89
C HIS A 290 9.02 -6.73 9.25
N ALA A 291 8.14 -5.72 9.34
CA ALA A 291 7.72 -5.11 10.59
C ALA A 291 6.19 -5.14 10.71
N PRO A 292 5.62 -5.20 11.92
CA PRO A 292 4.20 -4.98 12.12
C PRO A 292 3.74 -3.65 11.50
N HIS A 293 2.66 -3.72 10.71
CA HIS A 293 2.02 -2.52 10.21
C HIS A 293 1.16 -1.90 11.33
N PRO A 294 1.23 -0.58 11.58
CA PRO A 294 0.54 0.05 12.71
C PRO A 294 -1.00 0.03 12.59
N VAL A 295 -1.51 -0.09 11.37
CA VAL A 295 -2.95 -0.20 11.05
C VAL A 295 -3.19 -1.42 10.16
N ILE A 296 -3.39 -1.21 8.86
CA ILE A 296 -3.33 -2.21 7.79
C ILE A 296 -2.99 -1.49 6.48
N GLY A 297 -2.19 -2.09 5.61
CA GLY A 297 -1.98 -1.55 4.26
C GLY A 297 -3.24 -1.70 3.42
N LEU A 298 -3.64 -0.69 2.63
CA LEU A 298 -4.90 -0.77 1.86
C LEU A 298 -4.97 -1.96 0.91
N THR A 299 -3.87 -2.33 0.25
CA THR A 299 -3.84 -3.51 -0.61
C THR A 299 -4.00 -4.81 0.19
N SER A 300 -3.43 -4.88 1.39
CA SER A 300 -3.71 -5.98 2.35
C SER A 300 -5.16 -5.99 2.83
N MET A 301 -5.77 -4.81 2.98
CA MET A 301 -7.18 -4.69 3.35
C MET A 301 -8.10 -5.22 2.24
N VAL A 302 -7.74 -4.99 0.97
CA VAL A 302 -8.41 -5.62 -0.18
C VAL A 302 -8.23 -7.13 -0.16
N ALA A 303 -7.00 -7.63 0.10
CA ALA A 303 -6.74 -9.06 0.23
C ALA A 303 -7.59 -9.73 1.32
N VAL A 304 -7.71 -9.10 2.50
CA VAL A 304 -8.58 -9.59 3.59
C VAL A 304 -10.05 -9.56 3.19
N ALA A 305 -10.52 -8.45 2.60
CA ALA A 305 -11.90 -8.35 2.14
C ALA A 305 -12.23 -9.42 1.08
N ALA A 306 -11.32 -9.64 0.13
CA ALA A 306 -11.50 -10.66 -0.91
C ALA A 306 -11.43 -12.08 -0.33
N ALA A 307 -10.56 -12.34 0.63
CA ALA A 307 -10.56 -13.63 1.34
C ALA A 307 -11.88 -13.89 2.07
N ALA A 308 -12.59 -12.85 2.55
CA ALA A 308 -13.90 -13.01 3.17
C ALA A 308 -14.99 -13.52 2.20
N THR A 309 -14.79 -13.37 0.88
CA THR A 309 -15.71 -13.92 -0.14
C THR A 309 -15.36 -15.35 -0.55
N ALA A 310 -14.27 -15.92 -0.06
CA ALA A 310 -13.84 -17.28 -0.35
C ALA A 310 -14.31 -18.24 0.76
N PRO A 311 -15.30 -19.12 0.50
CA PRO A 311 -15.82 -20.03 1.52
C PRO A 311 -14.73 -20.90 2.14
N GLY A 312 -14.68 -20.94 3.48
CA GLY A 312 -13.71 -21.73 4.24
C GLY A 312 -12.34 -21.08 4.46
N SER A 313 -12.08 -19.92 3.85
CA SER A 313 -10.85 -19.16 4.09
C SER A 313 -10.67 -18.77 5.56
N THR A 314 -9.45 -18.44 5.97
CA THR A 314 -9.15 -18.00 7.35
C THR A 314 -9.92 -16.75 7.74
N VAL A 315 -10.26 -15.88 6.79
CA VAL A 315 -11.11 -14.69 7.03
C VAL A 315 -12.58 -15.08 7.10
N HIS A 316 -13.06 -15.87 6.13
CA HIS A 316 -14.47 -16.30 6.05
C HIS A 316 -14.92 -17.06 7.30
N ARG A 317 -14.00 -17.76 8.00
CA ARG A 317 -14.30 -18.44 9.28
C ARG A 317 -14.80 -17.51 10.38
N TYR A 318 -14.39 -16.24 10.37
CA TYR A 318 -14.70 -15.26 11.41
C TYR A 318 -15.71 -14.21 10.96
N THR A 319 -16.00 -14.11 9.67
CA THR A 319 -16.90 -13.11 9.10
C THR A 319 -18.21 -13.71 8.62
N ALA A 320 -19.30 -12.99 8.78
CA ALA A 320 -20.54 -13.31 8.09
C ALA A 320 -20.49 -12.86 6.61
N ALA A 321 -21.28 -13.50 5.76
CA ALA A 321 -21.47 -13.06 4.39
C ALA A 321 -22.09 -11.64 4.35
N GLY A 322 -21.57 -10.76 3.50
CA GLY A 322 -22.06 -9.40 3.39
C GLY A 322 -21.28 -8.56 2.40
N ARG A 323 -21.77 -7.34 2.15
CA ARG A 323 -21.14 -6.35 1.27
C ARG A 323 -20.24 -5.36 2.02
N ARG A 324 -20.01 -5.58 3.31
CA ARG A 324 -19.15 -4.75 4.15
C ARG A 324 -18.45 -5.62 5.16
N ILE A 325 -17.16 -5.36 5.34
CA ILE A 325 -16.32 -5.99 6.35
C ILE A 325 -15.68 -4.90 7.22
N ARG A 326 -15.75 -5.08 8.53
CA ARG A 326 -15.09 -4.26 9.55
C ARG A 326 -13.92 -5.05 10.11
N ILE A 327 -12.74 -4.47 10.03
CA ILE A 327 -11.47 -5.11 10.35
C ILE A 327 -10.88 -4.42 11.58
N GLY A 328 -10.69 -5.16 12.66
CA GLY A 328 -10.02 -4.70 13.87
C GLY A 328 -8.50 -4.76 13.72
N THR A 329 -7.85 -3.60 13.80
CA THR A 329 -6.39 -3.43 13.66
C THR A 329 -5.76 -2.95 14.97
N ALA A 330 -4.43 -2.87 15.06
CA ALA A 330 -3.78 -2.34 16.27
C ALA A 330 -4.15 -0.86 16.57
N ALA A 331 -4.61 -0.11 15.56
CA ALA A 331 -4.99 1.30 15.70
C ALA A 331 -6.52 1.53 15.75
N GLY A 332 -7.34 0.47 15.78
CA GLY A 332 -8.80 0.55 15.78
C GLY A 332 -9.43 -0.11 14.57
N VAL A 333 -10.69 0.23 14.30
CA VAL A 333 -11.50 -0.43 13.27
C VAL A 333 -11.46 0.34 11.95
N VAL A 334 -11.25 -0.39 10.85
CA VAL A 334 -11.39 0.12 9.48
C VAL A 334 -12.39 -0.73 8.72
N SER A 335 -13.05 -0.17 7.70
CA SER A 335 -14.05 -0.91 6.91
C SER A 335 -13.80 -0.87 5.41
N ALA A 336 -14.15 -1.97 4.74
CA ALA A 336 -14.21 -2.06 3.28
C ALA A 336 -15.64 -2.40 2.84
N VAL A 337 -16.05 -1.85 1.71
CA VAL A 337 -17.27 -2.23 1.00
C VAL A 337 -16.88 -3.16 -0.15
N LEU A 338 -17.59 -4.27 -0.30
CA LEU A 338 -17.35 -5.27 -1.32
C LEU A 338 -18.44 -5.15 -2.38
N ASP A 339 -18.01 -5.06 -3.63
CA ASP A 339 -18.88 -5.11 -4.79
C ASP A 339 -18.89 -6.53 -5.34
N LEU A 340 -20.06 -7.17 -5.20
CA LEU A 340 -20.30 -8.53 -5.69
C LEU A 340 -21.29 -8.48 -6.85
N ASP A 341 -21.01 -9.25 -7.90
CA ASP A 341 -21.96 -9.50 -8.99
C ASP A 341 -23.07 -10.49 -8.57
N THR A 342 -23.99 -10.79 -9.49
CA THR A 342 -25.14 -11.68 -9.24
C THR A 342 -24.73 -13.12 -8.93
N SER A 343 -23.50 -13.52 -9.27
CA SER A 343 -22.96 -14.84 -8.94
C SER A 343 -22.24 -14.87 -7.58
N GLY A 344 -22.12 -13.71 -6.91
CA GLY A 344 -21.37 -13.56 -5.67
C GLY A 344 -19.86 -13.37 -5.87
N ARG A 345 -19.40 -13.22 -7.12
CA ARG A 345 -18.00 -12.94 -7.43
C ARG A 345 -17.67 -11.48 -7.12
N LEU A 346 -16.51 -11.26 -6.51
CA LEU A 346 -15.98 -9.94 -6.21
C LEU A 346 -15.57 -9.21 -7.50
N THR A 347 -16.23 -8.08 -7.77
CA THR A 347 -15.93 -7.17 -8.89
C THR A 347 -15.28 -5.86 -8.42
N GLY A 348 -15.32 -5.56 -7.12
CA GLY A 348 -14.70 -4.35 -6.60
C GLY A 348 -14.56 -4.33 -5.08
N VAL A 349 -13.60 -3.53 -4.61
CA VAL A 349 -13.47 -3.20 -3.17
C VAL A 349 -13.31 -1.70 -3.01
N THR A 350 -14.22 -1.09 -2.26
CA THR A 350 -14.24 0.35 -2.01
C THR A 350 -13.78 0.68 -0.59
N LEU A 351 -12.83 1.61 -0.49
CA LEU A 351 -12.19 2.05 0.75
C LEU A 351 -12.30 3.57 0.88
N ASN A 352 -13.01 4.06 1.89
CA ASN A 352 -13.12 5.49 2.15
C ASN A 352 -11.86 6.00 2.85
N ARG A 353 -11.23 7.02 2.29
CA ARG A 353 -10.02 7.65 2.80
C ARG A 353 -10.12 9.17 2.71
N SER A 354 -9.09 9.83 3.21
CA SER A 354 -8.89 11.25 3.00
C SER A 354 -7.48 11.53 2.54
N ALA A 355 -7.33 12.56 1.73
CA ALA A 355 -6.05 13.05 1.25
C ALA A 355 -5.91 14.56 1.46
N ARG A 356 -4.68 15.04 1.50
CA ARG A 356 -4.38 16.46 1.62
C ARG A 356 -3.04 16.78 0.94
N VAL A 357 -3.04 17.78 0.07
CA VAL A 357 -1.80 18.36 -0.45
C VAL A 357 -1.09 19.11 0.67
N ILE A 358 0.17 18.78 0.94
CA ILE A 358 0.98 19.38 2.00
C ILE A 358 1.90 20.46 1.43
N ALA A 359 2.60 20.15 0.34
CA ALA A 359 3.59 21.05 -0.24
C ALA A 359 3.78 20.78 -1.74
N ARG A 360 4.15 21.82 -2.47
CA ARG A 360 4.78 21.74 -3.79
C ARG A 360 6.22 22.22 -3.62
N ALA A 361 7.17 21.49 -4.15
CA ALA A 361 8.59 21.79 -4.00
C ALA A 361 9.38 21.43 -5.25
N ASP A 362 10.50 22.13 -5.43
CA ASP A 362 11.59 21.70 -6.27
C ASP A 362 12.61 20.94 -5.41
N ILE A 363 12.81 19.66 -5.69
CA ILE A 363 13.79 18.83 -4.97
C ILE A 363 15.13 18.91 -5.72
N PHE A 364 16.14 19.44 -5.05
CA PHE A 364 17.49 19.52 -5.61
C PHE A 364 18.24 18.21 -5.37
N VAL A 365 18.52 17.49 -6.44
CA VAL A 365 19.17 16.17 -6.41
C VAL A 365 20.58 16.30 -6.99
N PRO A 366 21.64 16.09 -6.20
CA PRO A 366 23.00 16.01 -6.71
C PRO A 366 23.13 14.84 -7.70
N ALA A 367 23.68 15.08 -8.89
CA ALA A 367 23.99 14.00 -9.82
C ALA A 367 25.01 13.07 -9.18
N ALA A 368 24.79 11.75 -9.32
CA ALA A 368 25.71 10.75 -8.81
C ALA A 368 27.13 11.05 -9.31
N ARG A 369 28.10 11.08 -8.38
CA ARG A 369 29.51 11.05 -8.76
C ARG A 369 29.71 9.75 -9.51
N SER A 370 30.07 9.81 -10.79
CA SER A 370 30.62 8.64 -11.47
C SER A 370 31.87 8.24 -10.70
N GLU A 371 31.80 7.12 -9.95
CA GLU A 371 33.00 6.52 -9.40
C GLU A 371 33.97 6.29 -10.58
N PRO A 372 35.25 6.65 -10.44
CA PRO A 372 36.21 6.24 -11.43
C PRO A 372 36.16 4.71 -11.49
N ALA A 373 35.96 4.16 -12.68
CA ALA A 373 36.16 2.74 -12.92
C ALA A 373 37.56 2.40 -12.38
N ILE A 374 37.62 1.67 -11.27
CA ILE A 374 38.86 1.07 -10.83
C ILE A 374 39.16 0.03 -11.89
N ALA A 375 40.12 0.35 -12.76
CA ALA A 375 40.70 -0.62 -13.67
C ALA A 375 41.09 -1.85 -12.85
N ARG A 376 40.46 -2.99 -13.14
CA ARG A 376 40.98 -4.31 -12.83
C ARG A 376 41.26 -4.99 -14.14
#